data_AF-C1BIK9-F1
#
_entry.id   AF-C1BIK9-F1
#
_cell.length_a   1.000
_cell.length_b   1.000
_cell.length_c   1.000
_cell.angle_alpha   90.00
_cell.angle_beta   90.00
_cell.angle_gamma   90.00
#
_symmetry.space_group_name_H-M   'P 1'
#
loop_
_entity.id
_entity.type
_entity.pdbx_description
1 polymer ?
#
loop_
_entity_poly.entity_id
_entity_poly.type
_entity_poly.pdbx_seq_one_letter_code
_entity_poly.pdbx_strand_id
1 'polypeptide(L)'
;MRDLLLCCVQVLYKDTTWTMGHVIKKRIHGTVTSLMKCIQSMPSNITVAQNTCYTAGVHYLEPGSALEVSVPRKSAGVVLKAHATFLGMFSI
;
A
#
# COMPACT_ATOMS: atom_id res chain seq x y z
N MET A 1 -6.99 -22.02 -11.70
CA MET A 1 -5.52 -21.96 -11.56
C MET A 1 -5.20 -20.74 -10.71
N ARG A 2 -4.17 -20.76 -9.86
CA ARG A 2 -3.75 -19.58 -9.09
C ARG A 2 -2.60 -18.92 -9.85
N ASP A 3 -2.66 -17.62 -10.06
CA ASP A 3 -1.61 -16.90 -10.76
C ASP A 3 -0.61 -16.35 -9.75
N LEU A 4 0.68 -16.49 -10.06
CA LEU A 4 1.76 -15.95 -9.27
C LEU A 4 2.03 -14.52 -9.73
N LEU A 5 1.78 -13.54 -8.86
CA LEU A 5 1.87 -12.12 -9.21
C LEU A 5 2.87 -11.42 -8.30
N LEU A 6 3.76 -10.64 -8.90
CA LEU A 6 4.52 -9.61 -8.19
C LEU A 6 3.63 -8.38 -8.04
N CYS A 7 3.40 -7.95 -6.81
CA CYS A 7 2.68 -6.72 -6.49
C CYS A 7 3.67 -5.72 -5.88
N CYS A 8 3.69 -4.50 -6.40
CA CYS A 8 4.54 -3.41 -5.93
C CYS A 8 3.67 -2.20 -5.62
N VAL A 9 3.81 -1.60 -4.43
CA VAL A 9 3.03 -0.43 -4.03
C VAL A 9 3.96 0.62 -3.44
N GLN A 10 3.79 1.86 -3.90
CA GLN A 10 4.38 3.04 -3.28
C GLN A 10 3.29 4.02 -2.89
N VAL A 11 3.43 4.64 -1.72
CA VAL A 11 2.62 5.80 -1.32
C VAL A 11 3.53 6.89 -0.78
N LEU A 12 3.37 8.11 -1.27
CA LEU A 12 4.00 9.29 -0.70
C LEU A 12 3.07 9.93 0.34
N TYR A 13 3.50 9.90 1.60
CA TYR A 13 2.79 10.55 2.70
C TYR A 13 3.30 11.98 2.89
N LYS A 14 2.36 12.92 3.03
CA LYS A 14 2.60 14.28 3.49
C LYS A 14 1.72 14.53 4.72
N ASP A 15 2.16 14.02 5.86
CA ASP A 15 1.34 13.91 7.08
C ASP A 15 2.24 13.92 8.33
N THR A 16 1.82 14.63 9.38
CA THR A 16 2.56 14.76 10.64
C THR A 16 2.20 13.69 11.68
N THR A 17 1.28 12.78 11.35
CA THR A 17 0.96 11.62 12.18
C THR A 17 2.21 10.77 12.37
N TRP A 18 2.62 10.54 13.63
CA TRP A 18 3.85 9.85 14.03
C TRP A 18 4.21 8.61 13.18
N THR A 19 3.21 7.83 12.76
CA THR A 19 3.41 6.70 11.85
C THR A 19 2.35 6.67 10.77
N MET A 20 2.83 6.61 9.53
CA MET A 20 2.04 6.41 8.32
C MET A 20 2.42 5.09 7.65
N GLY A 21 1.58 4.63 6.74
CA GLY A 21 1.75 3.32 6.14
C GLY A 21 0.49 2.83 5.46
N HIS A 22 0.63 1.73 4.73
CA HIS A 22 -0.47 1.08 4.05
C HIS A 22 -0.40 -0.43 4.26
N VAL A 23 -1.54 -1.09 4.13
CA VAL A 23 -1.68 -2.54 4.14
C VAL A 23 -2.26 -2.95 2.80
N ILE A 24 -1.59 -3.89 2.13
CA ILE A 24 -2.14 -4.55 0.94
C ILE A 24 -2.95 -5.75 1.41
N LYS A 25 -4.22 -5.79 1.04
CA LYS A 25 -5.19 -6.82 1.41
C LYS A 25 -5.69 -7.54 0.17
N LYS A 26 -5.91 -8.84 0.30
CA LYS A 26 -6.65 -9.67 -0.65
C LYS A 26 -8.07 -9.84 -0.12
N ARG A 27 -9.08 -9.64 -0.97
CA ARG A 27 -10.48 -9.96 -0.69
C ARG A 27 -10.96 -11.02 -1.66
N ILE A 28 -11.50 -12.12 -1.14
CA ILE A 28 -12.13 -13.18 -1.93
C ILE A 28 -13.31 -13.77 -1.14
N HIS A 29 -14.48 -13.86 -1.78
CA HIS A 29 -15.70 -14.43 -1.18
C HIS A 29 -16.03 -13.88 0.23
N GLY A 30 -15.86 -12.57 0.44
CA GLY A 30 -16.10 -11.92 1.73
C GLY A 30 -14.95 -12.03 2.74
N THR A 31 -13.99 -12.94 2.53
CA THR A 31 -12.80 -13.08 3.37
C THR A 31 -11.76 -12.03 3.00
N VAL A 32 -11.17 -11.39 4.01
CA VAL A 32 -10.09 -10.40 3.84
C VAL A 32 -8.82 -10.92 4.49
N THR A 33 -7.72 -10.93 3.75
CA THR A 33 -6.41 -11.36 4.23
C THR A 33 -5.37 -10.29 3.96
N SER A 34 -4.60 -9.89 4.97
CA SER A 34 -3.46 -8.99 4.78
C SER A 34 -2.29 -9.73 4.15
N LEU A 35 -1.75 -9.21 3.06
CA LEU A 35 -0.62 -9.81 2.34
C LEU A 35 0.72 -9.23 2.80
N MET A 36 0.81 -7.90 2.84
CA MET A 36 2.01 -7.17 3.20
C MET A 36 1.64 -5.77 3.70
N LYS A 37 2.58 -5.12 4.39
CA LYS A 37 2.40 -3.77 4.94
C LYS A 37 3.68 -2.97 4.80
N CYS A 38 3.52 -1.67 4.60
CA CYS A 38 4.60 -0.69 4.69
C CYS A 38 4.30 0.24 5.87
N ILE A 39 5.29 0.50 6.71
CA ILE A 39 5.18 1.36 7.89
C ILE A 39 6.34 2.32 7.88
N GLN A 40 6.07 3.60 8.10
CA GLN A 40 7.08 4.64 8.12
C GLN A 40 6.83 5.66 9.22
N SER A 41 7.88 5.98 9.96
CA SER A 41 7.87 7.06 10.95
C SER A 41 7.87 8.41 10.23
N MET A 42 7.06 9.34 10.71
CA MET A 42 6.96 10.69 10.14
C MET A 42 7.50 11.74 11.12
N PRO A 43 8.19 12.78 10.65
CA PRO A 43 8.53 13.90 11.48
C PRO A 43 7.28 14.73 11.81
N SER A 44 7.31 15.42 12.95
CA SER A 44 6.19 16.24 13.44
C SER A 44 6.02 17.56 12.70
N ASN A 45 7.03 18.02 11.97
CA ASN A 45 6.99 19.28 11.22
C ASN A 45 6.52 19.05 9.77
N ILE A 46 5.38 19.65 9.41
CA ILE A 46 4.72 19.48 8.10
C ILE A 46 5.59 19.88 6.90
N THR A 47 6.56 20.78 7.06
CA THR A 47 7.44 21.20 5.96
C THR A 47 8.42 20.10 5.55
N VAL A 48 8.74 19.19 6.47
CA VAL A 48 9.68 18.07 6.27
C VAL A 48 9.00 16.71 6.37
N ALA A 49 7.71 16.66 6.71
CA ALA A 49 6.92 15.44 6.84
C ALA A 49 6.53 14.85 5.48
N GLN A 50 7.54 14.47 4.69
CA GLN A 50 7.39 13.86 3.38
C GLN A 50 8.21 12.58 3.31
N ASN A 51 7.54 11.43 3.35
CA ASN A 51 8.21 10.14 3.18
C ASN A 51 7.44 9.26 2.20
N THR A 52 8.18 8.62 1.30
CA THR A 52 7.69 7.49 0.52
C THR A 52 7.73 6.22 1.36
N CYS A 53 6.70 5.38 1.22
CA CYS A 53 6.69 4.02 1.76
C CYS A 53 6.47 3.07 0.58
N TYR A 54 7.49 2.28 0.25
CA TYR A 54 7.46 1.28 -0.82
C TYR A 54 7.47 -0.13 -0.23
N THR A 55 6.67 -1.02 -0.79
CA THR A 55 6.73 -2.46 -0.47
C THR A 55 6.39 -3.26 -1.72
N ALA A 56 6.98 -4.46 -1.82
CA ALA A 56 6.71 -5.37 -2.91
C ALA A 56 6.78 -6.82 -2.42
N GLY A 57 6.01 -7.69 -3.06
CA GLY A 57 5.92 -9.09 -2.69
C GLY A 57 5.33 -9.94 -3.80
N VAL A 58 5.73 -11.20 -3.83
CA VAL A 58 5.19 -12.21 -4.73
C VAL A 58 4.08 -12.96 -4.00
N HIS A 59 2.89 -13.00 -4.57
CA HIS A 59 1.71 -13.60 -3.97
C HIS A 59 0.91 -14.43 -4.98
N TYR A 60 0.37 -15.56 -4.53
CA TYR A 60 -0.63 -16.29 -5.28
C TYR A 60 -1.99 -15.62 -5.14
N LEU A 61 -2.61 -15.26 -6.26
CA LEU A 61 -4.00 -14.79 -6.29
C LEU A 61 -4.89 -15.78 -7.02
N GLU A 62 -6.01 -16.11 -6.40
CA GLU A 62 -7.07 -16.88 -7.02
C GLU A 62 -7.90 -15.97 -7.96
N PRO A 63 -8.43 -16.50 -9.08
CA PRO A 63 -9.37 -15.77 -9.92
C PRO A 63 -10.55 -15.24 -9.12
N GLY A 64 -10.94 -13.99 -9.38
CA GLY A 64 -11.98 -13.30 -8.61
C GLY A 64 -11.50 -12.66 -7.30
N SER A 65 -10.20 -12.78 -6.96
CA SER A 65 -9.61 -12.00 -5.88
C SER A 65 -9.54 -10.51 -6.23
N ALA A 66 -9.85 -9.64 -5.27
CA ALA A 66 -9.58 -8.21 -5.35
C ALA A 66 -8.39 -7.83 -4.46
N LEU A 67 -7.46 -7.04 -4.98
CA LEU A 67 -6.41 -6.39 -4.20
C LEU A 67 -6.85 -5.00 -3.76
N GLU A 68 -6.66 -4.69 -2.48
CA GLU A 68 -7.01 -3.41 -1.86
C GLU A 68 -5.78 -2.84 -1.16
N VAL A 69 -5.45 -1.58 -1.44
CA VAL A 69 -4.45 -0.81 -0.68
C VAL A 69 -5.19 0.05 0.32
N SER A 70 -4.96 -0.20 1.62
CA SER A 70 -5.67 0.46 2.70
C SER A 70 -4.69 1.24 3.57
N VAL A 71 -4.87 2.56 3.65
CA VAL A 71 -4.17 3.43 4.61
C VAL A 71 -5.02 3.50 5.87
N PRO A 72 -4.57 2.96 7.02
CA PRO A 72 -5.39 2.82 8.23
C PRO A 72 -5.50 4.13 9.03
N ARG A 73 -5.87 5.22 8.36
CA ARG A 73 -6.05 6.57 8.93
C ARG A 73 -7.27 7.23 8.28
N LYS A 74 -8.11 7.90 9.07
CA LYS A 74 -9.36 8.52 8.57
C LYS A 74 -9.10 9.67 7.58
N SER A 75 -8.09 10.49 7.84
CA SER A 75 -7.74 11.67 7.03
C SER A 75 -6.24 11.69 6.77
N ALA A 76 -5.79 10.76 5.91
CA ALA A 76 -4.38 10.63 5.58
C ALA A 76 -3.93 11.71 4.57
N GLY A 77 -2.84 12.40 4.88
CA GLY A 77 -2.11 13.23 3.93
C GLY A 77 -1.35 12.36 2.93
N VAL A 78 -1.91 12.18 1.72
CA VAL A 78 -1.30 11.40 0.63
C VAL A 78 -1.14 12.26 -0.61
N VAL A 79 0.00 12.14 -1.28
CA VAL A 79 0.26 12.83 -2.55
C VAL A 79 -0.13 11.93 -3.73
N LEU A 80 -1.15 12.34 -4.49
CA LEU A 80 -1.66 11.61 -5.66
C LEU A 80 -0.97 12.04 -6.96
N LYS A 81 0.36 11.84 -7.02
CA LYS A 81 1.15 12.00 -8.25
C LYS A 81 1.60 10.63 -8.74
N ALA A 82 1.48 10.36 -10.04
CA ALA A 82 1.73 9.04 -10.62
C ALA A 82 3.13 8.47 -10.33
N HIS A 83 4.16 9.31 -10.29
CA HIS A 83 5.53 8.89 -9.97
C HIS A 83 5.77 8.69 -8.46
N ALA A 84 4.87 9.15 -7.60
CA ALA A 84 5.05 9.15 -6.15
C ALA A 84 4.16 8.11 -5.45
N THR A 85 2.92 7.96 -5.92
CA THR A 85 1.93 6.99 -5.38
C THR A 85 1.39 6.15 -6.52
N PHE A 86 1.68 4.85 -6.48
CA PHE A 86 1.34 3.92 -7.55
C PHE A 86 1.17 2.49 -7.02
N LEU A 87 0.46 1.67 -7.80
CA LEU A 87 0.36 0.22 -7.64
C LEU A 87 0.74 -0.42 -8.97
N GLY A 88 1.66 -1.37 -8.92
CA GLY A 88 2.07 -2.19 -10.04
C GLY A 88 1.76 -3.67 -9.78
N MET A 89 1.41 -4.38 -10.85
CA MET A 89 1.21 -5.83 -10.86
C MET A 89 1.90 -6.42 -12.07
N PHE A 90 2.62 -7.51 -11.88
CA PHE A 90 3.29 -8.24 -12.94
C PHE A 90 3.07 -9.74 -12.75
N SER A 91 2.64 -10.44 -13.79
CA SER A 91 2.48 -11.90 -13.77
C SER A 91 3.83 -12.56 -14.00
N ILE A 92 4.16 -13.50 -13.14
CA ILE A 92 5.37 -14.33 -13.22
C ILE A 92 4.99 -15.70 -13.80
#